data_AF-A0A3N6FMH1-F1
#
_entry.id   AF-A0A3N6FMH1-F1
#
_cell.length_a   1.000
_cell.length_b   1.000
_cell.length_c   1.000
_cell.angle_alpha   90.00
_cell.angle_beta   90.00
_cell.angle_gamma   90.00
#
_symmetry.space_group_name_H-M   'P 1'
#
loop_
_entity.id
_entity.type
_entity.pdbx_description
1 polymer ?
#
loop_
_entity_poly.entity_id
_entity_poly.type
_entity_poly.pdbx_seq_one_letter_code
_entity_poly.pdbx_strand_id
1 'polypeptide(L)' 'MLTGESDPRVSLEQAKAWREFTSGPFTFRSFPGGHFFLTPQQDAVTAAIAQDMALISQPAAH' A
#
# COMPACT_ATOMS: atom_id res chain seq x y z
N MET A 1 1.83 0.54 2.74
CA MET A 1 1.48 -0.90 2.86
C MET A 1 0.54 -1.29 1.74
N LEU A 2 0.88 -2.34 0.98
CA LEU A 2 0.05 -2.89 -0.11
C LEU A 2 -0.26 -4.36 0.19
N THR A 3 -1.48 -4.82 -0.04
CA THR A 3 -1.87 -6.23 0.17
C THR A 3 -2.94 -6.71 -0.81
N GLY A 4 -3.06 -8.02 -1.00
CA GLY A 4 -4.17 -8.64 -1.71
C GLY A 4 -5.41 -8.77 -0.83
N GLU A 5 -6.59 -8.53 -1.39
CA GLU A 5 -7.89 -8.62 -0.69
C GLU A 5 -8.27 -10.05 -0.29
N SER A 6 -7.78 -11.03 -1.04
CA SER A 6 -8.07 -12.46 -0.83
C SER A 6 -6.80 -13.24 -0.50
N ASP A 7 -5.77 -12.60 0.07
CA ASP A 7 -4.57 -13.31 0.52
C ASP A 7 -4.90 -14.22 1.72
N PRO A 8 -4.79 -15.55 1.59
CA PRO A 8 -5.09 -16.45 2.70
C PRO A 8 -4.05 -16.38 3.84
N ARG A 9 -2.91 -15.71 3.64
CA ARG A 9 -1.82 -15.61 4.61
C ARG A 9 -1.83 -14.33 5.41
N VAL A 10 -2.49 -13.29 4.90
CA VAL A 10 -2.46 -11.95 5.48
C VAL A 10 -3.87 -11.36 5.44
N SER A 11 -4.50 -11.20 6.60
CA SER A 11 -5.76 -10.49 6.70
C SER A 11 -5.57 -8.98 6.51
N LEU A 12 -6.64 -8.28 6.11
CA LEU A 12 -6.60 -6.82 5.98
C LEU A 12 -6.23 -6.14 7.31
N GLU A 13 -6.68 -6.69 8.44
CA GLU A 13 -6.36 -6.15 9.76
C GLU A 13 -4.88 -6.33 10.12
N GLN A 14 -4.30 -7.50 9.84
CA GLN A 14 -2.86 -7.73 10.00
C GLN A 14 -2.03 -6.78 9.12
N ALA A 15 -2.49 -6.51 7.89
CA ALA A 15 -1.82 -5.58 7.01
C ALA A 15 -1.95 -4.12 7.49
N LYS A 16 -3.12 -3.70 8.01
CA LYS A 16 -3.32 -2.36 8.57
C LYS A 16 -2.50 -2.12 9.85
N ALA A 17 -2.29 -3.14 10.67
CA ALA A 17 -1.52 -3.06 11.92
C ALA A 17 -0.07 -2.55 11.72
N TRP A 18 0.46 -2.60 10.49
CA TRP A 18 1.73 -1.95 10.14
C TRP A 18 1.77 -0.45 10.45
N ARG A 19 0.62 0.22 10.56
CA ARG A 19 0.53 1.62 11.01
C ARG A 19 1.19 1.84 12.37
N GLU A 20 1.15 0.84 13.25
CA GLU A 20 1.63 0.93 14.63
C GLU A 20 3.17 1.01 14.71
N PHE A 21 3.86 0.59 13.65
CA PHE A 21 5.32 0.52 13.60
C PHE A 21 5.98 1.77 13.00
N THR A 22 5.23 2.86 12.84
CA THR A 22 5.77 4.14 12.36
C THR A 22 5.11 5.33 13.06
N SER A 23 5.88 6.38 13.34
CA SER A 23 5.36 7.68 13.77
C SER A 23 5.07 8.63 12.60
N GLY A 24 5.56 8.31 11.39
CA GLY A 24 5.39 9.12 10.19
C GLY A 24 4.09 8.83 9.42
N PRO A 25 3.93 9.49 8.25
CA PRO A 25 2.81 9.21 7.35
C PRO A 25 2.75 7.73 6.97
N PHE A 26 1.53 7.20 6.85
CA PHE A 26 1.28 5.81 6.48
C PHE A 26 0.10 5.73 5.54
N THR A 27 0.33 5.10 4.39
CA THR A 27 -0.70 4.83 3.40
C THR A 27 -0.94 3.33 3.30
N PHE A 28 -2.20 2.92 3.34
CA PHE A 28 -2.64 1.53 3.15
C PHE A 28 -3.48 1.43 1.88
N ARG A 29 -3.21 0.44 1.03
CA ARG A 29 -4.05 0.10 -0.13
C ARG A 29 -4.18 -1.43 -0.25
N SER A 30 -5.39 -1.91 -0.50
CA SER A 30 -5.65 -3.30 -0.87
C SER A 30 -5.98 -3.40 -2.36
N PHE A 31 -5.68 -4.54 -2.96
CA PHE A 31 -5.95 -4.78 -4.39
C PHE A 31 -6.63 -6.14 -4.60
N PRO A 32 -7.46 -6.28 -5.65
CA PRO A 32 -8.06 -7.57 -5.99
C PRO A 32 -6.99 -8.63 -6.27
N GLY A 33 -7.06 -9.75 -5.55
CA GLY A 33 -6.15 -10.88 -5.71
C GLY A 33 -5.70 -11.48 -4.38
N GLY A 34 -5.04 -12.64 -4.47
CA GLY A 34 -4.43 -13.32 -3.34
C GLY A 34 -3.00 -12.85 -3.06
N HIS A 35 -2.17 -13.75 -2.54
CA HIS A 35 -0.78 -13.45 -2.19
C HIS A 35 0.07 -12.85 -3.33
N PHE A 36 -0.23 -13.22 -4.58
CA PHE A 36 0.45 -12.72 -5.77
C PHE A 36 -0.33 -11.59 -6.48
N PHE A 37 -1.10 -10.79 -5.76
CA PHE A 37 -1.88 -9.67 -6.33
C PHE A 37 -1.05 -8.70 -7.18
N LEU A 38 0.25 -8.60 -6.92
CA LEU A 38 1.17 -7.73 -7.68
C LEU A 38 1.16 -8.02 -9.19
N THR A 39 1.12 -9.29 -9.60
CA THR A 39 1.19 -9.67 -11.03
C THR A 39 -0.05 -9.26 -11.83
N PRO A 40 -1.30 -9.54 -11.39
CA PRO A 40 -2.49 -9.07 -12.10
C PRO A 40 -2.76 -7.57 -11.88
N GLN A 41 -2.18 -6.93 -10.87
CA GLN A 41 -2.45 -5.53 -10.50
C GLN A 41 -1.28 -4.58 -10.79
N GLN A 42 -0.38 -4.93 -11.72
CA GLN A 42 0.85 -4.18 -12.01
C GLN A 42 0.61 -2.67 -12.23
N ASP A 43 -0.36 -2.32 -13.08
CA ASP A 43 -0.65 -0.92 -13.40
C ASP A 43 -1.16 -0.14 -12.17
N ALA A 44 -2.10 -0.74 -11.42
CA ALA A 44 -2.68 -0.13 -10.22
C ALA A 44 -1.63 0.04 -9.11
N VAL A 45 -0.77 -0.96 -8.91
CA VAL A 45 0.31 -0.93 -7.94
C VAL A 45 1.36 0.12 -8.32
N THR A 46 1.73 0.20 -9.60
CA THR A 46 2.70 1.19 -10.10
C THR A 46 2.15 2.61 -9.96
N ALA A 47 0.88 2.82 -10.29
CA ALA A 47 0.21 4.11 -10.09
C ALA A 47 0.18 4.51 -8.60
N ALA A 48 -0.10 3.58 -7.70
CA ALA A 48 -0.08 3.82 -6.26
C ALA A 48 1.31 4.25 -5.76
N ILE A 49 2.39 3.59 -6.24
CA ILE A 49 3.76 3.97 -5.90
C ILE A 49 4.09 5.36 -6.45
N ALA A 50 3.72 5.65 -7.70
CA ALA A 50 3.95 6.96 -8.30
C ALA A 50 3.25 8.08 -7.52
N GLN A 51 2.03 7.84 -7.04
CA GLN A 51 1.30 8.78 -6.18
C GLN A 51 2.04 9.02 -4.86
N ASP A 52 2.52 7.97 -4.19
CA ASP A 52 3.26 8.11 -2.94
C ASP A 52 4.57 8.90 -3.15
N MET A 53 5.29 8.62 -4.24
CA MET A 53 6.49 9.35 -4.61
C MET A 53 6.21 10.85 -4.86
N ALA A 54 5.11 11.17 -5.53
CA ALA A 54 4.70 12.56 -5.75
C ALA A 54 4.33 13.28 -4.45
N LEU A 55 3.73 12.59 -3.48
CA LEU A 55 3.44 13.16 -2.16
C LEU A 55 4.72 13.42 -1.35
N ILE A 56 5.70 12.53 -1.42
CA ILE A 56 6.98 12.68 -0.70
C ILE A 56 7.88 13.74 -1.36
N SER A 57 7.80 13.89 -2.68
CA SER A 57 8.65 14.84 -3.43
C SER A 57 8.14 16.28 -3.37
N GLN A 58 6.93 16.52 -2.85
CA GLN A 58 6.42 17.87 -2.66
C GLN A 58 7.11 18.51 -1.44
N PRO A 59 7.73 19.70 -1.59
CA PRO A 59 8.28 20.40 -0.45
C PRO A 59 7.16 20.72 0.53
N ALA A 60 7.42 20.53 1.83
CA ALA A 60 6.50 20.97 2.87
C ALA A 60 6.23 22.47 2.69
N ALA A 61 4.98 22.82 2.41
CA ALA A 61 4.56 24.22 2.39
C ALA A 61 4.95 24.84 3.74
N HIS A 62 5.84 25.84 3.68
CA HIS A 62 6.28 26.62 4.84
C HIS A 62 5.17 27.54 5.31
#